data_AF-A0A6P8AU02-F1
#
_entry.id   AF-A0A6P8AU02-F1
#
_cell.length_a   1.000
_cell.length_b   1.000
_cell.length_c   1.000
_cell.angle_alpha   90.00
_cell.angle_beta   90.00
_cell.angle_gamma   90.00
#
_symmetry.space_group_name_H-M   'P 1'
#
loop_
_entity.id
_entity.type
_entity.pdbx_description
1 polymer ?
#
loop_
_entity_poly.entity_id
_entity_poly.type
_entity_poly.pdbx_seq_one_letter_code
_entity_poly.pdbx_strand_id
1 'polypeptide(L)'
;MESSIEQPGQTSQDIITPADNKTVTPTNKLNGYLVENLQEARELFELRKKGWTSDKGDEHFKKQRENADNANEKNQLGFFKLMIGVGFQINKATSAFRIKNTWNNSSSRTPTVLDLCIAPGGFAFVTLKLNPKAMVYGITLPDDKGGHKMRVLDEGQKFASHVNIEFRDITMLASEMGCDPTDIPADHPDAAEFSFERPFADLKFDLVFCDGQVLRKHERSGYREGGEAARLTSSQLVMALQRIRSGGTIVALMHQVDVLRSFCTLSHFASFSKLRLFKSAKTHGTRSSFYLVASKVRPDSEGARLAIEEWKGVWKSATFDPVERHNKRMHSELSLEQFDKMLSDFGPQYLELARPVLAIQAEALRNASWMK
;
A
#
# COMPACT_ATOMS: atom_id res chain seq x y z
N MET A 1 -2.47 31.55 -6.99
CA MET A 1 -1.33 30.83 -7.62
C MET A 1 -0.80 29.89 -6.56
N GLU A 2 -1.43 28.73 -6.45
CA GLU A 2 -1.21 27.75 -5.38
C GLU A 2 -0.16 26.73 -5.83
N SER A 3 0.86 26.60 -5.00
CA SER A 3 1.97 25.65 -5.10
C SER A 3 1.47 24.21 -4.98
N SER A 4 1.92 23.31 -5.87
CA SER A 4 1.41 21.92 -6.01
C SER A 4 2.51 20.84 -6.19
N ILE A 5 3.42 20.75 -5.22
CA ILE A 5 4.15 19.54 -4.83
C ILE A 5 3.24 18.73 -3.92
N GLU A 6 2.69 17.63 -4.45
CA GLU A 6 1.83 16.67 -3.76
C GLU A 6 0.76 17.30 -2.84
N GLN A 7 -0.30 17.85 -3.44
CA GLN A 7 -1.63 17.45 -2.99
C GLN A 7 -1.95 16.14 -3.73
N PRO A 8 -2.00 14.98 -3.06
CA PRO A 8 -2.82 13.88 -3.55
C PRO A 8 -4.24 14.42 -3.63
N GLY A 9 -4.96 14.15 -4.72
CA GLY A 9 -6.40 14.33 -4.73
C GLY A 9 -7.00 13.54 -3.57
N GLN A 10 -7.39 14.31 -2.55
CA GLN A 10 -8.13 13.99 -1.32
C GLN A 10 -7.40 13.08 -0.30
N THR A 11 -7.16 13.49 0.95
CA THR A 11 -7.72 14.56 1.77
C THR A 11 -6.71 15.65 2.11
N SER A 12 -7.05 16.89 1.79
CA SER A 12 -6.65 18.02 2.65
C SER A 12 -7.36 17.83 3.98
N GLN A 13 -6.65 17.32 4.98
CA GLN A 13 -6.95 17.44 6.41
C GLN A 13 -5.76 16.89 7.20
N ASP A 14 -4.74 17.75 7.31
CA ASP A 14 -3.79 17.87 8.42
C ASP A 14 -2.83 19.06 8.21
N ILE A 15 -3.18 20.03 7.35
CA ILE A 15 -2.51 21.33 7.32
C ILE A 15 -3.17 22.19 8.40
N ILE A 16 -2.68 22.05 9.62
CA ILE A 16 -2.96 23.00 10.69
C ILE A 16 -2.18 24.28 10.34
N THR A 17 -2.90 25.31 9.88
CA THR A 17 -2.46 26.69 10.02
C THR A 17 -2.14 26.96 11.50
N PRO A 18 -1.11 27.75 11.83
CA PRO A 18 -0.73 27.97 13.22
C PRO A 18 -1.83 28.79 13.93
N ALA A 19 -2.78 28.06 14.52
CA ALA A 19 -3.80 28.58 15.41
C ALA A 19 -3.71 27.78 16.73
N ASP A 20 -3.26 28.50 17.75
CA ASP A 20 -3.49 28.31 19.19
C ASP A 20 -3.44 26.89 19.80
N ASN A 21 -2.40 26.67 20.61
CA ASN A 21 -2.24 25.56 21.56
C ASN A 21 -3.56 25.13 22.27
N LYS A 22 -3.88 23.82 22.29
CA LYS A 22 -4.11 23.02 23.54
C LYS A 22 -4.61 21.57 23.43
N THR A 23 -4.91 20.98 22.27
CA THR A 23 -5.38 19.57 22.23
C THR A 23 -4.29 18.61 21.75
N VAL A 24 -3.83 17.72 22.65
CA VAL A 24 -2.94 16.61 22.28
C VAL A 24 -3.75 15.60 21.47
N THR A 25 -3.28 15.26 20.28
CA THR A 25 -3.86 14.21 19.43
C THR A 25 -2.86 13.08 19.24
N PRO A 26 -3.29 11.83 18.94
CA PRO A 26 -2.37 10.74 18.61
C PRO A 26 -1.40 11.11 17.49
N THR A 27 -1.87 11.83 16.46
CA THR A 27 -1.02 12.34 15.37
C THR A 27 0.09 13.27 15.88
N ASN A 28 -0.26 14.28 16.67
CA ASN A 28 0.72 15.22 17.22
C ASN A 28 1.71 14.53 18.17
N LYS A 29 1.23 13.54 18.94
CA LYS A 29 2.07 12.76 19.84
C LYS A 29 3.04 11.84 19.10
N LEU A 30 2.61 11.20 18.01
CA LEU A 30 3.49 10.41 17.14
C LEU A 30 4.58 11.28 16.51
N ASN A 31 4.20 12.46 16.00
CA ASN A 31 5.15 13.41 15.42
C ASN A 31 6.19 13.86 16.46
N GLY A 32 5.74 14.20 17.68
CA GLY A 32 6.62 14.51 18.81
C GLY A 32 7.57 13.36 19.13
N TYR A 33 7.05 12.14 19.24
CA TYR A 33 7.85 10.94 19.52
C TYR A 33 8.93 10.69 18.45
N LEU A 34 8.59 10.82 17.16
CA LEU A 34 9.55 10.70 16.06
C LEU A 34 10.63 11.79 16.13
N VAL A 35 10.21 13.04 16.31
CA VAL A 35 11.10 14.21 16.40
C VAL A 35 12.02 14.13 17.60
N GLU A 36 11.58 13.60 18.74
CA GLU A 36 12.42 13.44 19.93
C GLU A 36 13.48 12.36 19.72
N ASN A 37 13.11 11.24 19.10
CA ASN A 37 13.92 10.03 19.08
C ASN A 37 14.74 9.81 17.80
N LEU A 38 14.40 10.47 16.68
CA LEU A 38 15.09 10.29 15.40
C LEU A 38 15.55 11.63 14.82
N GLN A 39 16.86 11.73 14.59
CA GLN A 39 17.43 12.87 13.88
C GLN A 39 16.94 12.93 12.42
N GLU A 40 16.75 11.76 11.80
CA GLU A 40 16.30 11.62 10.43
C GLU A 40 14.86 12.12 10.25
N ALA A 41 14.01 12.01 11.28
CA ALA A 41 12.67 12.59 11.27
C ALA A 41 12.73 14.12 11.29
N ARG A 42 13.54 14.69 12.19
CA ARG A 42 13.76 16.15 12.27
C ARG A 42 14.23 16.72 10.94
N GLU A 43 15.25 16.10 10.36
CA GLU A 43 15.79 16.53 9.06
C GLU A 43 14.77 16.42 7.93
N LEU A 44 14.05 15.30 7.86
CA LEU A 44 13.07 15.08 6.81
C LEU A 44 11.92 16.10 6.87
N PHE A 45 11.45 16.44 8.07
CA PHE A 45 10.35 17.38 8.24
C PHE A 45 10.74 18.79 7.80
N GLU A 46 11.95 19.25 8.14
CA GLU A 46 12.48 20.52 7.65
C GLU A 46 12.67 20.51 6.12
N LEU A 47 13.20 19.42 5.56
CA LEU A 47 13.35 19.29 4.11
C LEU A 47 12.00 19.31 3.37
N ARG A 48 10.98 18.64 3.90
CA ARG A 48 9.62 18.67 3.30
C ARG A 48 9.04 20.07 3.36
N LYS A 49 9.17 20.77 4.50
CA LYS A 49 8.73 22.16 4.65
C LYS A 49 9.38 23.09 3.63
N LYS A 50 10.71 22.96 3.43
CA LYS A 50 11.43 23.71 2.39
C LYS A 50 10.97 23.34 0.98
N GLY A 51 10.73 22.05 0.74
CA GLY A 51 10.24 21.54 -0.53
C GLY A 51 8.89 22.14 -0.89
N TRP A 52 7.92 22.15 0.03
CA TRP A 52 6.58 22.68 -0.18
C TRP A 52 6.52 24.18 -0.53
N THR A 53 7.59 24.93 -0.29
CA THR A 53 7.69 26.34 -0.67
C THR A 53 8.47 26.57 -1.98
N SER A 54 8.80 25.50 -2.73
CA SER A 54 9.64 25.58 -3.93
C SER A 54 8.82 25.48 -5.23
N ASP A 55 8.70 26.58 -5.97
CA ASP A 55 8.06 26.59 -7.31
C ASP A 55 8.70 25.57 -8.28
N LYS A 56 10.03 25.40 -8.20
CA LYS A 56 10.76 24.40 -9.01
C LYS A 56 10.36 22.97 -8.67
N GLY A 57 10.06 22.71 -7.39
CA GLY A 57 9.52 21.42 -7.01
C GLY A 57 8.13 21.24 -7.62
N ASP A 58 7.27 22.26 -7.59
CA ASP A 58 5.91 22.17 -8.16
C ASP A 58 5.94 21.76 -9.62
N GLU A 59 6.78 22.43 -10.40
CA GLU A 59 7.02 22.09 -11.80
C GLU A 59 7.55 20.67 -11.97
N HIS A 60 8.53 20.25 -11.14
CA HIS A 60 9.11 18.92 -11.18
C HIS A 60 8.06 17.83 -10.96
N PHE A 61 7.25 17.95 -9.92
CA PHE A 61 6.21 16.97 -9.60
C PHE A 61 5.05 17.02 -10.61
N LYS A 62 4.69 18.21 -11.12
CA LYS A 62 3.72 18.38 -12.20
C LYS A 62 4.15 17.64 -13.47
N LYS A 63 5.40 17.81 -13.90
CA LYS A 63 5.94 17.10 -15.07
C LYS A 63 5.96 15.59 -14.88
N GLN A 64 6.33 15.12 -13.69
CA GLN A 64 6.27 13.67 -13.40
C GLN A 64 4.84 13.14 -13.45
N ARG A 65 3.89 13.91 -12.91
CA ARG A 65 2.46 13.59 -12.93
C ARG A 65 1.94 13.47 -14.37
N GLU A 66 2.25 14.44 -15.22
CA GLU A 66 1.88 14.45 -16.65
C GLU A 66 2.48 13.26 -17.41
N ASN A 67 3.74 12.90 -17.14
CA ASN A 67 4.40 11.77 -17.78
C ASN A 67 3.80 10.42 -17.36
N ALA A 68 3.46 10.26 -16.08
CA ALA A 68 2.81 9.04 -15.57
C ALA A 68 1.39 8.90 -16.14
N ASP A 69 0.66 10.00 -16.19
CA ASP A 69 -0.70 10.05 -16.70
C ASP A 69 -0.77 9.78 -18.20
N ASN A 70 0.15 10.33 -18.98
CA ASN A 70 0.16 10.21 -20.45
C ASN A 70 1.20 9.19 -20.94
N ALA A 71 1.40 8.11 -20.18
CA ALA A 71 2.38 7.10 -20.48
C ALA A 71 2.06 6.36 -21.79
N ASN A 72 2.86 6.61 -22.82
CA ASN A 72 2.86 5.83 -24.05
C ASN A 72 3.44 4.43 -23.83
N GLU A 73 3.42 3.60 -24.88
CA GLU A 73 3.85 2.21 -24.79
C GLU A 73 5.28 2.04 -24.26
N LYS A 74 6.20 2.90 -24.71
CA LYS A 74 7.59 2.91 -24.25
C LYS A 74 7.71 3.24 -22.76
N ASN A 75 6.95 4.21 -22.28
CA ASN A 75 6.94 4.58 -20.87
C ASN A 75 6.34 3.47 -20.00
N GLN A 76 5.28 2.80 -20.45
CA GLN A 76 4.72 1.63 -19.77
C GLN A 76 5.73 0.49 -19.64
N LEU A 77 6.48 0.18 -20.71
CA LEU A 77 7.58 -0.80 -20.65
C LEU A 77 8.70 -0.34 -19.69
N GLY A 78 8.99 0.96 -19.67
CA GLY A 78 9.90 1.56 -18.70
C GLY A 78 9.46 1.33 -17.25
N PHE A 79 8.18 1.55 -16.93
CA PHE A 79 7.62 1.30 -15.61
C PHE A 79 7.67 -0.18 -15.24
N PHE A 80 7.32 -1.09 -16.16
CA PHE A 80 7.45 -2.53 -15.93
C PHE A 80 8.89 -2.93 -15.55
N LYS A 81 9.90 -2.45 -16.30
CA LYS A 81 11.32 -2.70 -16.01
C LYS A 81 11.77 -2.07 -14.69
N LEU A 82 11.27 -0.88 -14.37
CA LEU A 82 11.52 -0.22 -13.09
C LEU A 82 11.01 -1.07 -11.93
N MET A 83 9.79 -1.60 -12.03
CA MET A 83 9.19 -2.46 -11.00
C MET A 83 9.92 -3.80 -10.85
N ILE A 84 10.42 -4.39 -11.94
CA ILE A 84 11.35 -5.54 -11.88
C ILE A 84 12.60 -5.18 -11.05
N GLY A 85 13.19 -4.01 -11.33
CA GLY A 85 14.36 -3.51 -10.60
C GLY A 85 14.08 -3.31 -9.10
N VAL A 86 12.91 -2.78 -8.75
CA VAL A 86 12.45 -2.65 -7.36
C VAL A 86 12.27 -4.03 -6.71
N GLY A 87 11.63 -4.98 -7.38
CA GLY A 87 11.41 -6.33 -6.88
C GLY A 87 12.72 -7.06 -6.54
N PHE A 88 13.73 -6.97 -7.41
CA PHE A 88 15.06 -7.51 -7.11
C PHE A 88 15.74 -6.81 -5.92
N GLN A 89 15.57 -5.50 -5.76
CA GLN A 89 16.12 -4.77 -4.61
C GLN A 89 15.43 -5.17 -3.30
N ILE A 90 14.09 -5.28 -3.28
CA ILE A 90 13.32 -5.79 -2.14
C ILE A 90 13.84 -7.18 -1.78
N ASN A 91 13.92 -8.09 -2.75
CA ASN A 91 14.38 -9.45 -2.50
C ASN A 91 15.83 -9.50 -2.01
N LYS A 92 16.73 -8.68 -2.57
CA LYS A 92 18.12 -8.62 -2.10
C LYS A 92 18.19 -8.17 -0.64
N ALA A 93 17.41 -7.16 -0.27
CA ALA A 93 17.41 -6.64 1.10
C ALA A 93 16.73 -7.61 2.08
N THR A 94 15.61 -8.22 1.68
CA THR A 94 14.67 -8.87 2.60
C THR A 94 14.52 -10.39 2.44
N SER A 95 14.94 -10.94 1.30
CA SER A 95 14.62 -12.29 0.82
C SER A 95 13.12 -12.56 0.65
N ALA A 96 12.28 -11.52 0.55
CA ALA A 96 10.81 -11.67 0.50
C ALA A 96 10.30 -12.54 -0.66
N PHE A 97 11.01 -12.58 -1.79
CA PHE A 97 10.56 -13.32 -2.97
C PHE A 97 11.06 -14.78 -2.95
N ARG A 98 11.85 -15.20 -1.95
CA ARG A 98 12.34 -16.58 -1.85
C ARG A 98 11.34 -17.43 -1.09
N ILE A 99 10.54 -18.21 -1.82
CA ILE A 99 9.59 -19.12 -1.20
C ILE A 99 10.34 -20.36 -0.73
N LYS A 100 10.35 -20.59 0.58
CA LYS A 100 11.00 -21.78 1.15
C LYS A 100 10.14 -23.01 0.82
N ASN A 101 10.68 -23.92 0.02
CA ASN A 101 10.11 -25.25 -0.09
C ASN A 101 10.31 -25.95 1.25
N THR A 102 9.24 -26.16 2.02
CA THR A 102 9.27 -27.08 3.17
C THR A 102 9.34 -28.50 2.60
N TRP A 103 10.55 -29.01 2.42
CA TRP A 103 10.85 -30.37 1.92
C TRP A 103 10.56 -31.47 2.96
N ASN A 104 9.62 -31.24 3.86
CA ASN A 104 9.29 -32.21 4.90
C ASN A 104 7.93 -32.84 4.55
N ASN A 105 8.02 -34.07 4.03
CA ASN A 105 6.96 -35.03 3.67
C ASN A 105 6.33 -34.92 2.26
N SER A 106 6.85 -35.79 1.39
CA SER A 106 6.16 -36.61 0.36
C SER A 106 5.33 -35.97 -0.76
N SER A 107 5.25 -34.64 -0.86
CA SER A 107 4.79 -33.99 -2.09
C SER A 107 5.42 -32.60 -2.22
N SER A 108 6.22 -32.37 -3.27
CA SER A 108 6.72 -31.02 -3.55
C SER A 108 5.54 -30.13 -3.94
N ARG A 109 4.99 -29.37 -3.01
CA ARG A 109 3.90 -28.45 -3.30
C ARG A 109 4.41 -27.33 -4.20
N THR A 110 3.68 -27.07 -5.28
CA THR A 110 3.90 -25.90 -6.14
C THR A 110 3.73 -24.61 -5.34
N PRO A 111 4.74 -23.73 -5.28
CA PRO A 111 4.60 -22.42 -4.66
C PRO A 111 3.50 -21.60 -5.32
N THR A 112 2.69 -20.91 -4.52
CA THR A 112 1.58 -20.09 -5.04
C THR A 112 1.77 -18.66 -4.59
N VAL A 113 1.57 -17.71 -5.51
CA VAL A 113 1.72 -16.27 -5.27
C VAL A 113 0.47 -15.53 -5.70
N LEU A 114 0.04 -14.57 -4.91
CA LEU A 114 -1.06 -13.67 -5.25
C LEU A 114 -0.50 -12.26 -5.45
N ASP A 115 -0.80 -11.63 -6.57
CA ASP A 115 -0.40 -10.25 -6.87
C ASP A 115 -1.66 -9.40 -7.04
N LEU A 116 -1.99 -8.64 -6.00
CA LEU A 116 -3.17 -7.77 -5.99
C LEU A 116 -2.79 -6.46 -6.67
N CYS A 117 -3.55 -6.13 -7.71
CA CYS A 117 -3.21 -5.09 -8.68
C CYS A 117 -1.97 -5.47 -9.50
N ILE A 118 -1.96 -6.69 -10.05
CA ILE A 118 -0.79 -7.30 -10.71
C ILE A 118 -0.24 -6.49 -11.87
N ALA A 119 -1.06 -5.77 -12.64
CA ALA A 119 -0.59 -5.11 -13.87
C ALA A 119 0.45 -4.02 -13.57
N PRO A 120 1.57 -3.96 -14.32
CA PRO A 120 1.89 -4.70 -15.54
C PRO A 120 2.60 -6.06 -15.31
N GLY A 121 2.82 -6.47 -14.06
CA GLY A 121 3.34 -7.79 -13.68
C GLY A 121 4.83 -7.81 -13.31
N GLY A 122 5.39 -6.68 -12.87
CA GLY A 122 6.81 -6.59 -12.54
C GLY A 122 7.25 -7.53 -11.41
N PHE A 123 6.45 -7.60 -10.33
CA PHE A 123 6.72 -8.51 -9.21
C PHE A 123 6.42 -9.97 -9.54
N ALA A 124 5.35 -10.24 -10.32
CA ALA A 124 5.12 -11.55 -10.91
C ALA A 124 6.33 -12.06 -11.72
N PHE A 125 6.92 -11.20 -12.58
CA PHE A 125 8.10 -11.55 -13.36
C PHE A 125 9.30 -11.91 -12.46
N VAL A 126 9.60 -11.09 -11.46
CA VAL A 126 10.71 -11.36 -10.51
C VAL A 126 10.46 -12.66 -9.73
N THR A 127 9.22 -12.89 -9.31
CA THR A 127 8.80 -14.11 -8.61
C THR A 127 9.08 -15.34 -9.44
N LEU A 128 8.66 -15.36 -10.72
CA LEU A 128 8.82 -16.51 -11.61
C LEU A 128 10.28 -16.72 -12.04
N LYS A 129 11.10 -15.65 -12.06
CA LYS A 129 12.56 -15.79 -12.23
C LYS A 129 13.21 -16.48 -11.04
N LEU A 130 12.79 -16.17 -9.82
CA LEU A 130 13.38 -16.69 -8.60
C LEU A 130 12.79 -18.04 -8.17
N ASN A 131 11.55 -18.32 -8.56
CA ASN A 131 10.81 -19.53 -8.22
C ASN A 131 10.19 -20.10 -9.50
N PRO A 132 10.96 -20.76 -10.39
CA PRO A 132 10.50 -21.16 -11.73
C PRO A 132 9.30 -22.12 -11.75
N LYS A 133 9.02 -22.79 -10.62
CA LYS A 133 7.87 -23.70 -10.48
C LYS A 133 6.63 -23.01 -9.90
N ALA A 134 6.71 -21.75 -9.49
CA ALA A 134 5.60 -21.08 -8.84
C ALA A 134 4.43 -20.85 -9.81
N MET A 135 3.21 -20.79 -9.27
CA MET A 135 2.03 -20.29 -9.95
C MET A 135 1.69 -18.92 -9.37
N VAL A 136 1.56 -17.92 -10.25
CA VAL A 136 1.12 -16.57 -9.91
C VAL A 136 -0.35 -16.42 -10.27
N TYR A 137 -1.11 -15.90 -9.34
CA TYR A 137 -2.50 -15.50 -9.50
C TYR A 137 -2.56 -14.00 -9.31
N GLY A 138 -3.31 -13.30 -10.15
CA GLY A 138 -3.38 -11.85 -10.11
C GLY A 138 -4.80 -11.34 -10.21
N ILE A 139 -5.05 -10.20 -9.57
CA ILE A 139 -6.25 -9.40 -9.82
C ILE A 139 -5.78 -8.05 -10.37
N THR A 140 -6.39 -7.56 -11.43
CA THR A 140 -6.11 -6.22 -11.95
C THR A 140 -7.37 -5.61 -12.54
N LEU A 141 -7.41 -4.27 -12.62
CA LEU A 141 -8.47 -3.59 -13.34
C LEU A 141 -8.48 -4.01 -14.82
N PRO A 142 -9.67 -4.17 -15.43
CA PRO A 142 -9.85 -4.23 -16.88
C PRO A 142 -9.31 -2.98 -17.59
N ASP A 143 -8.83 -3.13 -18.83
CA ASP A 143 -8.26 -2.02 -19.63
C ASP A 143 -9.26 -0.87 -19.84
N ASP A 144 -10.54 -1.20 -20.07
CA ASP A 144 -11.64 -0.23 -20.24
C ASP A 144 -11.98 0.52 -18.94
N LYS A 145 -11.62 -0.03 -17.77
CA LYS A 145 -11.72 0.62 -16.47
C LYS A 145 -10.39 1.26 -16.02
N GLY A 146 -9.49 1.52 -16.97
CA GLY A 146 -8.19 2.15 -16.71
C GLY A 146 -7.11 1.20 -16.20
N GLY A 147 -7.28 -0.10 -16.45
CA GLY A 147 -6.25 -1.12 -16.27
C GLY A 147 -5.04 -0.93 -17.18
N HIS A 148 -3.96 -1.64 -16.85
CA HIS A 148 -2.73 -1.64 -17.64
C HIS A 148 -2.53 -2.98 -18.34
N LYS A 149 -1.92 -2.92 -19.53
CA LYS A 149 -1.48 -4.12 -20.25
C LYS A 149 -0.59 -5.00 -19.40
N MET A 150 -0.82 -6.31 -19.48
CA MET A 150 -0.07 -7.34 -18.77
C MET A 150 1.28 -7.65 -19.43
N ARG A 151 2.25 -6.74 -19.26
CA ARG A 151 3.60 -6.88 -19.85
C ARG A 151 4.33 -8.15 -19.45
N VAL A 152 4.03 -8.75 -18.30
CA VAL A 152 4.59 -10.06 -17.91
C VAL A 152 4.21 -11.18 -18.88
N LEU A 153 3.07 -11.08 -19.56
CA LEU A 153 2.65 -12.07 -20.56
C LEU A 153 3.35 -11.83 -21.91
N ASP A 154 3.54 -10.57 -22.28
CA ASP A 154 4.21 -10.18 -23.54
C ASP A 154 5.72 -10.44 -23.47
N GLU A 155 6.40 -9.87 -22.47
CA GLU A 155 7.86 -9.90 -22.31
C GLU A 155 8.35 -11.20 -21.64
N GLY A 156 7.42 -11.90 -20.98
CA GLY A 156 7.67 -13.11 -20.22
C GLY A 156 6.94 -14.30 -20.81
N GLN A 157 6.81 -14.43 -22.14
CA GLN A 157 5.99 -15.47 -22.78
C GLN A 157 6.17 -16.89 -22.21
N LYS A 158 7.40 -17.27 -21.82
CA LYS A 158 7.70 -18.55 -21.16
C LYS A 158 7.05 -18.76 -19.78
N PHE A 159 6.57 -17.68 -19.18
CA PHE A 159 5.88 -17.63 -17.89
C PHE A 159 4.36 -17.54 -18.04
N ALA A 160 3.83 -17.36 -19.26
CA ALA A 160 2.39 -17.17 -19.46
C ALA A 160 1.56 -18.33 -18.89
N SER A 161 2.02 -19.57 -19.02
CA SER A 161 1.36 -20.76 -18.43
C SER A 161 1.40 -20.81 -16.89
N HIS A 162 2.16 -19.93 -16.25
CA HIS A 162 2.30 -19.83 -14.80
C HIS A 162 1.53 -18.64 -14.21
N VAL A 163 0.83 -17.85 -15.02
CA VAL A 163 0.12 -16.63 -14.59
C VAL A 163 -1.37 -16.77 -14.89
N ASN A 164 -2.20 -16.68 -13.85
CA ASN A 164 -3.66 -16.67 -13.94
C ASN A 164 -4.18 -15.31 -13.49
N ILE A 165 -5.11 -14.69 -14.22
CA ILE A 165 -5.53 -13.31 -13.99
C ILE A 165 -7.04 -13.20 -13.96
N GLU A 166 -7.54 -12.48 -12.95
CA GLU A 166 -8.91 -11.98 -12.86
C GLU A 166 -8.91 -10.47 -13.18
N PHE A 167 -9.64 -10.07 -14.22
CA PHE A 167 -9.77 -8.66 -14.61
C PHE A 167 -10.99 -8.03 -13.94
N ARG A 168 -10.80 -7.47 -12.74
CA ARG A 168 -11.89 -6.99 -11.87
C ARG A 168 -11.42 -5.84 -10.97
N ASP A 169 -12.33 -4.94 -10.60
CA ASP A 169 -12.06 -3.93 -9.57
C ASP A 169 -12.14 -4.59 -8.18
N ILE A 170 -10.97 -4.75 -7.54
CA ILE A 170 -10.86 -5.36 -6.20
C ILE A 170 -11.67 -4.60 -5.14
N THR A 171 -11.92 -3.30 -5.35
CA THR A 171 -12.68 -2.46 -4.40
C THR A 171 -14.18 -2.67 -4.46
N MET A 172 -14.67 -3.47 -5.43
CA MET A 172 -16.08 -3.81 -5.62
C MET A 172 -16.44 -5.20 -5.09
N LEU A 173 -15.48 -5.93 -4.50
CA LEU A 173 -15.69 -7.27 -3.92
C LEU A 173 -16.35 -7.19 -2.53
N ALA A 174 -17.64 -6.85 -2.50
CA ALA A 174 -18.39 -6.62 -1.26
C ALA A 174 -18.37 -7.83 -0.31
N SER A 175 -18.45 -9.06 -0.83
CA SER A 175 -18.43 -10.26 0.02
C SER A 175 -17.08 -10.51 0.69
N GLU A 176 -15.94 -10.10 0.10
CA GLU A 176 -14.65 -10.13 0.79
C GLU A 176 -14.63 -9.16 1.98
N MET A 177 -15.40 -8.08 1.89
CA MET A 177 -15.56 -7.08 2.95
C MET A 177 -16.60 -7.47 4.01
N GLY A 178 -17.17 -8.68 3.89
CA GLY A 178 -18.21 -9.16 4.80
C GLY A 178 -19.52 -8.40 4.66
N CYS A 179 -19.88 -8.03 3.43
CA CYS A 179 -21.21 -7.53 3.07
C CYS A 179 -22.00 -8.60 2.32
N ASP A 180 -23.27 -8.71 2.67
CA ASP A 180 -24.28 -9.44 1.91
C ASP A 180 -25.08 -8.47 1.01
N PRO A 181 -25.85 -8.96 0.01
CA PRO A 181 -26.64 -8.10 -0.87
C PRO A 181 -27.58 -7.14 -0.15
N THR A 182 -28.07 -7.53 1.03
CA THR A 182 -28.96 -6.69 1.87
C THR A 182 -28.23 -5.56 2.59
N ASP A 183 -26.90 -5.60 2.68
CA ASP A 183 -26.10 -4.55 3.30
C ASP A 183 -25.81 -3.38 2.35
N ILE A 184 -26.02 -3.57 1.05
CA ILE A 184 -25.80 -2.53 0.04
C ILE A 184 -27.02 -1.59 0.00
N PRO A 185 -26.87 -0.29 0.26
CA PRO A 185 -27.97 0.66 0.16
C PRO A 185 -28.55 0.67 -1.26
N ALA A 186 -29.88 0.58 -1.39
CA ALA A 186 -30.55 0.51 -2.68
C ALA A 186 -30.37 1.78 -3.52
N ASP A 187 -30.11 2.92 -2.87
CA ASP A 187 -29.83 4.22 -3.48
C ASP A 187 -28.33 4.47 -3.71
N HIS A 188 -27.46 3.51 -3.40
CA HIS A 188 -26.03 3.66 -3.65
C HIS A 188 -25.77 3.74 -5.18
N PRO A 189 -24.99 4.71 -5.67
CA PRO A 189 -24.77 4.92 -7.12
C PRO A 189 -24.27 3.67 -7.86
N ASP A 190 -23.43 2.88 -7.20
CA ASP A 190 -22.85 1.65 -7.76
C ASP A 190 -23.50 0.37 -7.20
N ALA A 191 -24.74 0.41 -6.68
CA ALA A 191 -25.37 -0.73 -6.00
C ALA A 191 -25.36 -2.03 -6.83
N ALA A 192 -25.61 -1.91 -8.14
CA ALA A 192 -25.63 -3.04 -9.08
C ALA A 192 -24.23 -3.55 -9.47
N GLU A 193 -23.17 -2.79 -9.21
CA GLU A 193 -21.81 -3.12 -9.62
C GLU A 193 -21.03 -3.90 -8.54
N PHE A 194 -21.56 -3.97 -7.31
CA PHE A 194 -20.93 -4.75 -6.25
C PHE A 194 -20.98 -6.25 -6.56
N SER A 195 -19.83 -6.90 -6.43
CA SER A 195 -19.68 -8.33 -6.64
C SER A 195 -19.70 -9.07 -5.31
N PHE A 196 -20.45 -10.18 -5.29
CA PHE A 196 -20.46 -11.14 -4.19
C PHE A 196 -19.59 -12.38 -4.47
N GLU A 197 -18.97 -12.45 -5.66
CA GLU A 197 -17.96 -13.47 -5.96
C GLU A 197 -16.69 -13.26 -5.12
N ARG A 198 -16.08 -14.37 -4.74
CA ARG A 198 -14.87 -14.43 -3.91
C ARG A 198 -13.71 -15.06 -4.68
N PRO A 199 -13.04 -14.31 -5.58
CA PRO A 199 -11.99 -14.88 -6.41
C PRO A 199 -10.89 -15.51 -5.54
N PHE A 200 -10.43 -16.67 -5.98
CA PHE A 200 -9.38 -17.44 -5.30
C PHE A 200 -9.71 -17.79 -3.84
N ALA A 201 -10.99 -17.89 -3.43
CA ALA A 201 -11.40 -18.25 -2.07
C ALA A 201 -10.77 -19.56 -1.56
N ASP A 202 -10.71 -20.56 -2.43
CA ASP A 202 -10.22 -21.89 -2.10
C ASP A 202 -8.69 -22.01 -2.19
N LEU A 203 -8.00 -20.94 -2.54
CA LEU A 203 -6.55 -20.91 -2.69
C LEU A 203 -5.87 -20.25 -1.50
N LYS A 204 -4.67 -20.76 -1.19
CA LYS A 204 -3.78 -20.20 -0.17
C LYS A 204 -2.39 -19.95 -0.76
N PHE A 205 -1.79 -18.82 -0.42
CA PHE A 205 -0.57 -18.31 -1.05
C PHE A 205 0.61 -18.24 -0.10
N ASP A 206 1.81 -18.45 -0.63
CA ASP A 206 3.07 -18.34 0.09
C ASP A 206 3.59 -16.91 0.15
N LEU A 207 3.24 -16.13 -0.88
CA LEU A 207 3.62 -14.75 -1.06
C LEU A 207 2.43 -13.97 -1.59
N VAL A 208 2.13 -12.82 -1.00
CA VAL A 208 1.12 -11.88 -1.50
C VAL A 208 1.75 -10.50 -1.72
N PHE A 209 1.47 -9.89 -2.86
CA PHE A 209 1.80 -8.49 -3.15
C PHE A 209 0.55 -7.62 -3.05
N CYS A 210 0.71 -6.45 -2.44
CA CYS A 210 -0.27 -5.38 -2.39
C CYS A 210 0.39 -4.08 -2.87
N ASP A 211 0.44 -3.86 -4.19
CA ASP A 211 1.14 -2.71 -4.81
C ASP A 211 0.18 -1.78 -5.58
N GLY A 212 -1.14 -1.98 -5.40
CA GLY A 212 -2.17 -1.18 -6.04
C GLY A 212 -2.15 0.27 -5.56
N GLN A 213 -2.23 1.20 -6.52
CA GLN A 213 -2.36 2.63 -6.27
C GLN A 213 -3.56 3.22 -7.01
N VAL A 214 -4.17 4.22 -6.40
CA VAL A 214 -5.22 5.03 -7.00
C VAL A 214 -4.59 5.92 -8.08
N LEU A 215 -4.97 5.71 -9.34
CA LEU A 215 -4.50 6.54 -10.44
C LEU A 215 -5.42 7.74 -10.66
N ARG A 216 -4.85 8.86 -11.13
CA ARG A 216 -5.55 10.13 -11.31
C ARG A 216 -6.46 10.17 -12.54
N LYS A 217 -6.25 9.25 -13.49
CA LYS A 217 -7.02 9.15 -14.74
C LYS A 217 -8.20 8.20 -14.70
N HIS A 218 -8.37 7.44 -13.61
CA HIS A 218 -9.53 6.55 -13.50
C HIS A 218 -10.79 7.40 -13.34
N GLU A 219 -11.74 7.19 -14.23
CA GLU A 219 -13.08 7.72 -14.07
C GLU A 219 -13.76 7.02 -12.88
N ARG A 220 -14.32 7.81 -11.97
CA ARG A 220 -14.93 7.30 -10.74
C ARG A 220 -16.14 8.14 -10.35
N SER A 221 -17.13 7.48 -9.76
CA SER A 221 -18.27 8.12 -9.11
C SER A 221 -17.79 9.06 -7.99
N GLY A 222 -18.44 10.22 -7.84
CA GLY A 222 -17.97 11.29 -6.94
C GLY A 222 -17.83 10.89 -5.46
N TYR A 223 -18.64 9.94 -4.98
CA TYR A 223 -18.52 9.43 -3.60
C TYR A 223 -17.15 8.77 -3.31
N ARG A 224 -16.45 8.28 -4.35
CA ARG A 224 -15.17 7.59 -4.22
C ARG A 224 -14.00 8.53 -4.00
N GLU A 225 -14.11 9.81 -4.40
CA GLU A 225 -12.95 10.69 -4.55
C GLU A 225 -12.11 10.80 -3.26
N GLY A 226 -12.75 10.74 -2.09
CA GLY A 226 -12.08 10.89 -0.78
C GLY A 226 -11.76 9.58 -0.07
N GLY A 227 -12.49 8.51 -0.40
CA GLY A 227 -12.38 7.20 0.25
C GLY A 227 -11.59 6.17 -0.56
N GLU A 228 -11.31 6.41 -1.85
CA GLU A 228 -10.81 5.38 -2.75
C GLU A 228 -9.47 4.77 -2.33
N ALA A 229 -8.54 5.58 -1.83
CA ALA A 229 -7.26 5.08 -1.34
C ALA A 229 -7.44 4.15 -0.13
N ALA A 230 -8.38 4.49 0.77
CA ALA A 230 -8.74 3.65 1.90
C ALA A 230 -9.45 2.37 1.45
N ARG A 231 -10.38 2.45 0.49
CA ARG A 231 -11.04 1.28 -0.12
C ARG A 231 -10.03 0.34 -0.75
N LEU A 232 -9.13 0.86 -1.59
CA LEU A 232 -8.13 0.07 -2.29
C LEU A 232 -7.12 -0.58 -1.33
N THR A 233 -6.59 0.19 -0.38
CA THR A 233 -5.64 -0.34 0.62
C THR A 233 -6.31 -1.44 1.45
N SER A 234 -7.51 -1.18 1.97
CA SER A 234 -8.23 -2.16 2.80
C SER A 234 -8.59 -3.41 2.02
N SER A 235 -9.00 -3.27 0.76
CA SER A 235 -9.32 -4.42 -0.09
C SER A 235 -8.11 -5.32 -0.29
N GLN A 236 -6.96 -4.72 -0.58
CA GLN A 236 -5.72 -5.47 -0.74
C GLN A 236 -5.30 -6.16 0.57
N LEU A 237 -5.36 -5.47 1.71
CA LEU A 237 -4.91 -6.01 2.99
C LEU A 237 -5.84 -7.12 3.52
N VAL A 238 -7.16 -6.95 3.39
CA VAL A 238 -8.17 -7.96 3.76
C VAL A 238 -7.96 -9.23 2.93
N MET A 239 -7.90 -9.10 1.60
CA MET A 239 -7.66 -10.26 0.73
C MET A 239 -6.31 -10.91 1.02
N ALA A 240 -5.25 -10.13 1.23
CA ALA A 240 -3.94 -10.67 1.54
C ALA A 240 -3.94 -11.53 2.81
N LEU A 241 -4.53 -11.06 3.92
CA LEU A 241 -4.59 -11.85 5.15
C LEU A 241 -5.52 -13.05 5.05
N GLN A 242 -6.65 -12.93 4.35
CA GLN A 242 -7.56 -14.06 4.15
C GLN A 242 -6.95 -15.17 3.29
N ARG A 243 -5.97 -14.85 2.43
CA ARG A 243 -5.42 -15.77 1.42
C ARG A 243 -3.99 -16.20 1.71
N ILE A 244 -3.23 -15.51 2.55
CA ILE A 244 -1.88 -15.93 2.93
C ILE A 244 -1.92 -17.24 3.74
N ARG A 245 -0.91 -18.09 3.53
CA ARG A 245 -0.65 -19.27 4.37
C ARG A 245 0.01 -18.85 5.67
N SER A 246 -0.21 -19.64 6.72
CA SER A 246 0.61 -19.54 7.93
C SER A 246 2.09 -19.71 7.58
N GLY A 247 2.92 -18.80 8.06
CA GLY A 247 4.34 -18.72 7.74
C GLY A 247 4.69 -17.94 6.46
N GLY A 248 3.69 -17.54 5.66
CA GLY A 248 3.87 -16.83 4.39
C GLY A 248 4.43 -15.41 4.54
N THR A 249 4.62 -14.75 3.39
CA THR A 249 5.11 -13.38 3.29
C THR A 249 4.12 -12.46 2.59
N ILE A 250 3.90 -11.27 3.11
CA ILE A 250 3.16 -10.18 2.47
C ILE A 250 4.14 -9.05 2.19
N VAL A 251 4.10 -8.52 0.96
CA VAL A 251 4.84 -7.31 0.56
C VAL A 251 3.80 -6.27 0.16
N ALA A 252 3.71 -5.17 0.90
CA ALA A 252 2.70 -4.14 0.68
C ALA A 252 3.34 -2.77 0.48
N LEU A 253 2.87 -2.03 -0.51
CA LEU A 253 3.21 -0.64 -0.73
C LEU A 253 2.52 0.23 0.31
N MET A 254 3.30 1.04 1.01
CA MET A 254 2.84 1.99 2.01
C MET A 254 3.39 3.38 1.72
N HIS A 255 2.78 4.40 2.32
CA HIS A 255 3.12 5.80 2.10
C HIS A 255 3.26 6.49 3.44
N GLN A 256 4.23 7.39 3.55
CA GLN A 256 4.46 8.23 4.72
C GLN A 256 4.62 7.37 5.98
N VAL A 257 5.84 6.86 6.22
CA VAL A 257 6.09 6.02 7.41
C VAL A 257 5.77 6.76 8.71
N ASP A 258 5.82 8.10 8.66
CA ASP A 258 5.68 9.07 9.73
C ASP A 258 4.24 9.50 10.08
N VAL A 259 3.20 8.95 9.43
CA VAL A 259 1.80 9.25 9.79
C VAL A 259 1.15 8.16 10.64
N LEU A 260 0.15 8.57 11.42
CA LEU A 260 -0.57 7.70 12.37
C LEU A 260 -1.12 6.43 11.72
N ARG A 261 -1.71 6.53 10.53
CA ARG A 261 -2.22 5.38 9.77
C ARG A 261 -1.15 4.32 9.50
N SER A 262 0.05 4.75 9.11
CA SER A 262 1.17 3.86 8.87
C SER A 262 1.63 3.22 10.17
N PHE A 263 1.72 3.98 11.25
CA PHE A 263 2.04 3.45 12.58
C PHE A 263 1.04 2.37 13.02
N CYS A 264 -0.27 2.64 12.95
CA CYS A 264 -1.30 1.67 13.34
C CYS A 264 -1.22 0.40 12.49
N THR A 265 -1.14 0.55 11.16
CA THR A 265 -1.02 -0.59 10.24
C THR A 265 0.20 -1.45 10.57
N LEU A 266 1.37 -0.83 10.79
CA LEU A 266 2.59 -1.54 11.16
C LEU A 266 2.46 -2.21 12.53
N SER A 267 1.82 -1.57 13.50
CA SER A 267 1.55 -2.16 14.81
C SER A 267 0.69 -3.42 14.70
N HIS A 268 -0.37 -3.42 13.87
CA HIS A 268 -1.16 -4.63 13.60
C HIS A 268 -0.27 -5.73 13.05
N PHE A 269 0.47 -5.47 11.97
CA PHE A 269 1.32 -6.50 11.39
C PHE A 269 2.41 -7.00 12.35
N ALA A 270 2.96 -6.16 13.23
CA ALA A 270 3.94 -6.56 14.23
C ALA A 270 3.36 -7.60 15.21
N SER A 271 2.08 -7.52 15.54
CA SER A 271 1.42 -8.46 16.45
C SER A 271 1.33 -9.90 15.90
N PHE A 272 1.32 -10.07 14.57
CA PHE A 272 1.11 -11.37 13.93
C PHE A 272 2.17 -11.77 12.89
N SER A 273 3.24 -11.00 12.73
CA SER A 273 4.30 -11.28 11.74
C SER A 273 5.65 -10.70 12.16
N LYS A 274 6.70 -11.00 11.39
CA LYS A 274 8.01 -10.37 11.50
C LYS A 274 8.16 -9.31 10.42
N LEU A 275 8.36 -8.08 10.85
CA LEU A 275 8.44 -6.91 9.97
C LEU A 275 9.85 -6.56 9.52
N ARG A 276 9.92 -6.06 8.28
CA ARG A 276 11.02 -5.28 7.72
C ARG A 276 10.43 -4.21 6.82
N LEU A 277 11.02 -3.01 6.79
CA LEU A 277 10.69 -1.98 5.83
C LEU A 277 11.78 -1.88 4.76
N PHE A 278 11.39 -1.54 3.54
CA PHE A 278 12.30 -1.32 2.44
C PHE A 278 11.94 -0.02 1.70
N LYS A 279 12.94 0.84 1.51
CA LYS A 279 12.85 1.99 0.61
C LYS A 279 14.03 1.96 -0.35
N SER A 280 13.78 2.15 -1.64
CA SER A 280 14.87 2.25 -2.61
C SER A 280 15.49 3.65 -2.55
N ALA A 281 16.81 3.71 -2.40
CA ALA A 281 17.57 4.95 -2.54
C ALA A 281 17.68 5.43 -4.00
N LYS A 282 17.51 4.51 -4.96
CA LYS A 282 17.67 4.78 -6.40
C LYS A 282 16.34 5.12 -7.09
N THR A 283 15.26 4.50 -6.65
CA THR A 283 13.95 4.57 -7.29
C THR A 283 12.96 5.17 -6.31
N HIS A 284 12.30 6.26 -6.69
CA HIS A 284 11.33 6.97 -5.83
C HIS A 284 11.89 7.39 -4.46
N GLY A 285 13.20 7.68 -4.39
CA GLY A 285 13.87 8.09 -3.15
C GLY A 285 13.24 9.33 -2.51
N THR A 286 12.85 10.32 -3.32
CA THR A 286 12.21 11.56 -2.84
C THR A 286 10.75 11.40 -2.43
N ARG A 287 10.08 10.34 -2.88
CA ARG A 287 8.67 10.06 -2.56
C ARG A 287 8.51 9.54 -1.14
N SER A 288 7.32 9.64 -0.59
CA SER A 288 6.98 9.09 0.73
C SER A 288 6.73 7.57 0.70
N SER A 289 6.74 6.94 -0.48
CA SER A 289 6.48 5.51 -0.63
C SER A 289 7.62 4.64 -0.10
N PHE A 290 7.22 3.51 0.48
CA PHE A 290 8.09 2.43 0.97
C PHE A 290 7.33 1.10 0.95
N TYR A 291 8.04 -0.01 1.10
CA TYR A 291 7.47 -1.35 1.15
C TYR A 291 7.53 -1.90 2.58
N LEU A 292 6.37 -2.32 3.08
CA LEU A 292 6.26 -3.25 4.19
C LEU A 292 6.56 -4.66 3.70
N VAL A 293 7.42 -5.38 4.40
CA VAL A 293 7.65 -6.81 4.23
C VAL A 293 7.31 -7.52 5.54
N ALA A 294 6.15 -8.16 5.58
CA ALA A 294 5.66 -8.95 6.71
C ALA A 294 5.90 -10.44 6.42
N SER A 295 6.81 -11.07 7.15
CA SER A 295 7.16 -12.49 6.99
C SER A 295 6.69 -13.33 8.18
N LYS A 296 6.60 -14.64 8.04
CA LYS A 296 6.10 -15.54 9.10
C LYS A 296 4.70 -15.12 9.58
N VAL A 297 3.85 -14.72 8.64
CA VAL A 297 2.50 -14.24 8.94
C VAL A 297 1.69 -15.36 9.61
N ARG A 298 0.99 -15.04 10.69
CA ARG A 298 0.06 -15.93 11.39
C ARG A 298 -1.38 -15.44 11.13
N PRO A 299 -1.99 -15.80 9.98
CA PRO A 299 -3.28 -15.26 9.57
C PRO A 299 -4.43 -15.66 10.51
N ASP A 300 -4.30 -16.78 11.22
CA ASP A 300 -5.31 -17.28 12.16
C ASP A 300 -5.12 -16.73 13.59
N SER A 301 -4.18 -15.81 13.80
CA SER A 301 -4.00 -15.18 15.12
C SER A 301 -5.06 -14.13 15.39
N GLU A 302 -5.35 -13.89 16.67
CA GLU A 302 -6.36 -12.90 17.07
C GLU A 302 -6.03 -11.50 16.54
N GLY A 303 -4.76 -11.09 16.55
CA GLY A 303 -4.34 -9.80 16.00
C GLY A 303 -4.60 -9.67 14.49
N ALA A 304 -4.45 -10.76 13.74
CA ALA A 304 -4.75 -10.77 12.30
C ALA A 304 -6.26 -10.71 12.04
N ARG A 305 -7.08 -11.41 12.85
CA ARG A 305 -8.54 -11.35 12.77
C ARG A 305 -9.06 -9.94 13.06
N LEU A 306 -8.57 -9.31 14.12
CA LEU A 306 -8.93 -7.93 14.47
C LEU A 306 -8.54 -6.94 13.37
N ALA A 307 -7.35 -7.10 12.77
CA ALA A 307 -6.92 -6.25 11.65
C ALA A 307 -7.84 -6.40 10.42
N ILE A 308 -8.27 -7.63 10.09
CA ILE A 308 -9.24 -7.85 9.01
C ILE A 308 -10.55 -7.11 9.29
N GLU A 309 -11.11 -7.25 10.49
CA GLU A 309 -12.39 -6.60 10.84
C GLU A 309 -12.28 -5.07 10.82
N GLU A 310 -11.17 -4.52 11.30
CA GLU A 310 -10.90 -3.08 11.20
C GLU A 310 -10.84 -2.61 9.75
N TRP A 311 -10.09 -3.29 8.89
CA TRP A 311 -9.96 -2.90 7.47
C TRP A 311 -11.27 -3.10 6.68
N LYS A 312 -12.07 -4.10 7.02
CA LYS A 312 -13.44 -4.20 6.47
C LYS A 312 -14.29 -3.02 6.91
N GLY A 313 -14.25 -2.64 8.19
CA GLY A 313 -14.92 -1.46 8.70
C GLY A 313 -14.49 -0.19 7.98
N VAL A 314 -13.19 -0.04 7.75
CA VAL A 314 -12.61 1.06 6.97
C VAL A 314 -13.20 1.11 5.56
N TRP A 315 -13.21 -0.02 4.86
CA TRP A 315 -13.77 -0.11 3.52
C TRP A 315 -15.27 0.23 3.51
N LYS A 316 -16.05 -0.30 4.45
CA LYS A 316 -17.49 -0.04 4.56
C LYS A 316 -17.77 1.44 4.79
N SER A 317 -17.04 2.07 5.71
CA SER A 317 -17.13 3.51 5.93
C SER A 317 -16.73 4.32 4.70
N ALA A 318 -15.64 3.93 4.02
CA ALA A 318 -15.18 4.61 2.80
C ALA A 318 -16.14 4.44 1.60
N THR A 319 -17.03 3.46 1.66
CA THR A 319 -17.94 3.11 0.58
C THR A 319 -19.35 3.64 0.83
N PHE A 320 -19.86 3.53 2.05
CA PHE A 320 -21.27 3.80 2.36
C PHE A 320 -21.52 5.04 3.23
N ASP A 321 -20.52 5.51 3.99
CA ASP A 321 -20.71 6.74 4.76
C ASP A 321 -20.62 7.98 3.84
N PRO A 322 -21.35 9.06 4.14
CA PRO A 322 -21.08 10.35 3.52
C PRO A 322 -19.61 10.75 3.71
N VAL A 323 -19.00 11.36 2.68
CA VAL A 323 -17.57 11.70 2.63
C VAL A 323 -17.06 12.41 3.89
N GLU A 324 -17.87 13.34 4.43
CA GLU A 324 -17.58 14.12 5.63
C GLU A 324 -17.49 13.29 6.92
N ARG A 325 -18.22 12.17 6.97
CA ARG A 325 -18.24 11.23 8.10
C ARG A 325 -17.10 10.20 8.00
N HIS A 326 -16.75 9.78 6.78
CA HIS A 326 -15.62 8.89 6.54
C HIS A 326 -14.29 9.49 6.98
N ASN A 327 -14.00 10.73 6.57
CA ASN A 327 -12.75 11.43 6.90
C ASN A 327 -12.54 11.56 8.41
N LYS A 328 -13.63 11.63 9.18
CA LYS A 328 -13.58 11.60 10.65
C LYS A 328 -13.25 10.18 11.15
N ARG A 329 -13.97 9.15 10.73
CA ARG A 329 -13.87 7.80 11.33
C ARG A 329 -12.51 7.11 11.20
N MET A 330 -11.79 7.32 10.09
CA MET A 330 -10.55 6.59 9.81
C MET A 330 -9.51 6.61 10.93
N HIS A 331 -9.38 7.74 11.65
CA HIS A 331 -8.36 7.89 12.70
C HIS A 331 -8.79 8.77 13.89
N SER A 332 -9.99 9.36 13.88
CA SER A 332 -10.48 10.15 15.04
C SER A 332 -10.98 9.29 16.20
N GLU A 333 -11.13 7.97 16.00
CA GLU A 333 -11.61 7.05 17.04
C GLU A 333 -10.50 6.45 17.91
N LEU A 334 -9.23 6.59 17.52
CA LEU A 334 -8.12 6.12 18.36
C LEU A 334 -7.96 7.07 19.55
N SER A 335 -8.29 6.58 20.75
CA SER A 335 -8.11 7.37 21.96
C SER A 335 -6.63 7.57 22.28
N LEU A 336 -6.30 8.64 23.01
CA LEU A 336 -4.92 8.87 23.46
C LEU A 336 -4.42 7.71 24.34
N GLU A 337 -5.28 7.12 25.17
CA GLU A 337 -4.93 5.98 26.01
C GLU A 337 -4.58 4.73 25.18
N GLN A 338 -5.38 4.44 24.16
CA GLN A 338 -5.10 3.34 23.22
C GLN A 338 -3.79 3.59 22.48
N PHE A 339 -3.58 4.81 21.99
CA PHE A 339 -2.36 5.18 21.31
C PHE A 339 -1.13 5.07 22.23
N ASP A 340 -1.24 5.50 23.48
CA ASP A 340 -0.14 5.43 24.46
C ASP A 340 0.26 3.99 24.75
N LYS A 341 -0.73 3.09 24.84
CA LYS A 341 -0.46 1.66 24.96
C LYS A 341 0.26 1.14 23.71
N MET A 342 -0.21 1.46 22.51
CA MET A 342 0.44 1.05 21.27
C MET A 342 1.87 1.60 21.16
N LEU A 343 2.08 2.86 21.56
CA LEU A 343 3.38 3.51 21.52
C LEU A 343 4.35 2.88 22.52
N SER A 344 3.87 2.50 23.70
CA SER A 344 4.66 1.74 24.68
C SER A 344 5.06 0.36 24.15
N ASP A 345 4.10 -0.37 23.54
CA ASP A 345 4.31 -1.75 23.09
C ASP A 345 5.16 -1.85 21.81
N PHE A 346 4.97 -0.93 20.86
CA PHE A 346 5.56 -1.00 19.50
C PHE A 346 6.53 0.14 19.18
N GLY A 347 6.50 1.25 19.93
CA GLY A 347 7.30 2.46 19.65
C GLY A 347 8.78 2.20 19.41
N PRO A 348 9.51 1.49 20.29
CA PRO A 348 10.94 1.20 20.08
C PRO A 348 11.21 0.45 18.77
N GLN A 349 10.44 -0.60 18.48
CA GLN A 349 10.57 -1.37 17.22
C GLN A 349 10.19 -0.51 16.00
N TYR A 350 9.17 0.34 16.14
CA TYR A 350 8.76 1.27 15.09
C TYR A 350 9.88 2.26 14.74
N LEU A 351 10.61 2.80 15.72
CA LEU A 351 11.74 3.68 15.47
C LEU A 351 12.87 2.98 14.68
N GLU A 352 13.17 1.71 15.02
CA GLU A 352 14.15 0.90 14.29
C GLU A 352 13.73 0.66 12.83
N LEU A 353 12.44 0.41 12.60
CA LEU A 353 11.88 0.17 11.28
C LEU A 353 11.80 1.46 10.44
N ALA A 354 11.38 2.58 11.04
CA ALA A 354 11.15 3.84 10.35
C ALA A 354 12.45 4.57 9.99
N ARG A 355 13.48 4.50 10.85
CA ARG A 355 14.73 5.24 10.68
C ARG A 355 15.35 5.10 9.28
N PRO A 356 15.57 3.90 8.71
CA PRO A 356 16.18 3.78 7.38
C PRO A 356 15.30 4.36 6.26
N VAL A 357 13.97 4.29 6.40
CA VAL A 357 13.03 4.85 5.42
C VAL A 357 13.13 6.38 5.42
N LEU A 358 13.13 6.98 6.61
CA LEU A 358 13.26 8.43 6.80
C LEU A 358 14.62 8.93 6.31
N ALA A 359 15.70 8.24 6.68
CA ALA A 359 17.08 8.56 6.27
C ALA A 359 17.22 8.61 4.74
N ILE A 360 16.73 7.58 4.05
CA ILE A 360 16.81 7.49 2.59
C ILE A 360 16.00 8.61 1.92
N GLN A 361 14.82 8.95 2.45
CA GLN A 361 14.02 10.04 1.91
C GLN A 361 14.71 11.40 2.12
N ALA A 362 15.23 11.65 3.32
CA ALA A 362 15.93 12.88 3.65
C ALA A 362 17.14 13.09 2.74
N GLU A 363 17.97 12.04 2.55
CA GLU A 363 19.12 12.08 1.64
C GLU A 363 18.70 12.39 0.20
N ALA A 364 17.65 11.72 -0.29
CA ALA A 364 17.17 11.93 -1.65
C ALA A 364 16.63 13.35 -1.86
N LEU A 365 15.92 13.91 -0.88
CA LEU A 365 15.43 15.29 -0.92
C LEU A 365 16.59 16.29 -0.85
N ARG A 366 17.56 16.08 0.06
CA ARG A 366 18.75 16.96 0.16
C ARG A 366 19.50 17.08 -1.16
N ASN A 367 19.57 15.99 -1.92
CA ASN A 367 20.27 15.93 -3.20
C ASN A 367 19.40 16.28 -4.41
N ALA A 368 18.10 16.54 -4.23
CA ALA A 368 17.20 16.83 -5.33
C ALA A 368 17.55 18.18 -5.99
N SER A 369 17.61 18.20 -7.33
CA SER A 369 18.00 19.40 -8.08
C SER A 369 17.04 20.57 -7.89
N TRP A 370 15.77 20.31 -7.57
CA TRP A 370 14.72 21.31 -7.34
C TRP A 370 14.65 21.80 -5.89
N MET A 371 15.51 21.27 -5.00
CA MET A 371 15.67 21.74 -3.61
C MET A 371 16.74 22.84 -3.46
N LYS A 372 17.36 23.25 -4.58
CA LYS A 372 18.44 24.24 -4.67
C LYS A 372 17.98 25.59 -5.20
#